data_AF-X1VLQ5-F1
#
_entry.id   AF-X1VLQ5-F1
#
_cell.length_a   1.000
_cell.length_b   1.000
_cell.length_c   1.000
_cell.angle_alpha   90.00
_cell.angle_beta   90.00
_cell.angle_gamma   90.00
#
_symmetry.space_group_name_H-M   'P 1'
#
loop_
_entity.id
_entity.type
_entity.pdbx_description
1 polymer ?
#
loop_
_entity_poly.entity_id
_entity_poly.type
_entity_poly.pdbx_seq_one_letter_code
_entity_poly.pdbx_strand_id
1 'polypeptide(L)'
;WNFANVDPKLLQDASTSKVRIFWERIDSMLIKSRVYKLCKVVSINIAGKNRASELAPAHGSGLSGAQAVEAYLDCPELPLNPGAALHNLYTKKDKALMESLIEPFGTIYSSLPPGMTSNMIASLWGRIKERKTAELYTGLGWLYLTRAKGTIKDMEIYLAGKCFLRALELDKGGFEIWTGIVKYYLISGHHKRAARLLKKLQEIRPHSIELQHLQVQYAFLQGDYHQAMQLLRSAHQDAERFLSHYL
;
A
#
# COMPACT_ATOMS: atom_id res chain seq x y z
N TRP A 1 27.33 3.83 15.11
CA TRP A 1 27.58 2.66 15.98
C TRP A 1 28.58 1.76 15.27
N ASN A 2 29.74 1.51 15.87
CA ASN A 2 30.80 0.72 15.25
C ASN A 2 30.72 -0.71 15.79
N PHE A 3 30.33 -1.67 14.94
CA PHE A 3 30.06 -3.06 15.33
C PHE A 3 31.31 -3.87 15.69
N ALA A 4 32.51 -3.30 15.52
CA ALA A 4 33.78 -3.94 15.84
C ALA A 4 34.00 -4.21 17.33
N ASN A 5 33.19 -3.62 18.22
CA ASN A 5 33.36 -3.72 19.68
C ASN A 5 32.30 -4.56 20.39
N VAL A 6 31.49 -5.34 19.66
CA VAL A 6 30.48 -6.21 20.30
C VAL A 6 31.13 -7.54 20.68
N ASP A 7 31.03 -7.90 21.96
CA ASP A 7 31.59 -9.13 22.52
C ASP A 7 31.08 -10.39 21.76
N PRO A 8 31.99 -11.21 21.19
CA PRO A 8 31.64 -12.45 20.49
C PRO A 8 30.81 -13.43 21.33
N LYS A 9 30.88 -13.39 22.66
CA LYS A 9 30.05 -14.23 23.54
C LYS A 9 28.58 -13.80 23.56
N LEU A 10 28.28 -12.51 23.41
CA LEU A 10 26.91 -12.01 23.28
C LEU A 10 26.27 -12.41 21.93
N LEU A 11 27.09 -12.75 20.92
CA LEU A 11 26.64 -13.27 19.63
C LEU A 11 26.38 -14.79 19.64
N GLN A 12 26.99 -15.54 20.57
CA GLN A 12 26.75 -16.98 20.70
C GLN A 12 25.44 -17.31 21.45
N ASP A 13 24.93 -16.41 22.29
CA ASP A 13 23.61 -16.51 22.95
C ASP A 13 22.42 -16.08 22.04
N ALA A 14 22.65 -15.95 20.73
CA ALA A 14 21.67 -15.50 19.72
C ALA A 14 20.53 -16.49 19.43
N SER A 15 20.26 -17.46 20.31
CA SER A 15 19.03 -18.27 20.33
C SER A 15 17.84 -17.51 20.95
N THR A 16 18.08 -16.35 21.56
CA THR A 16 17.01 -15.58 22.18
C THR A 16 16.19 -14.81 21.13
N SER A 17 14.89 -15.09 21.13
CA SER A 17 13.82 -14.43 20.35
C SER A 17 13.92 -12.90 20.26
N LYS A 18 14.62 -12.25 21.20
CA LYS A 18 14.88 -10.81 21.22
C LYS A 18 15.77 -10.33 20.06
N VAL A 19 16.80 -11.08 19.66
CA VAL A 19 17.68 -10.71 18.54
C VAL A 19 16.93 -10.82 17.21
N ARG A 20 16.09 -11.86 17.06
CA ARG A 20 15.22 -12.02 15.89
C ARG A 20 14.20 -10.89 15.77
N ILE A 21 13.52 -10.55 16.87
CA ILE A 21 12.55 -9.44 16.93
C ILE A 21 13.25 -8.09 16.63
N PHE A 22 14.49 -7.91 17.08
CA PHE A 22 15.28 -6.72 16.82
C PHE A 22 15.63 -6.57 15.32
N TRP A 23 16.12 -7.63 14.67
CA TRP A 23 16.40 -7.63 13.23
C TRP A 23 15.13 -7.49 12.39
N GLU A 24 14.04 -8.17 12.75
CA GLU A 24 12.73 -8.01 12.10
C GLU A 24 12.21 -6.56 12.19
N ARG A 25 12.48 -5.87 13.29
CA ARG A 25 12.14 -4.45 13.47
C ARG A 25 13.02 -3.53 12.63
N ILE A 26 14.34 -3.74 12.61
CA ILE A 26 15.27 -2.92 11.82
C ILE A 26 14.99 -3.06 10.32
N ASP A 27 14.77 -4.28 9.84
CA ASP A 27 14.45 -4.51 8.43
C ASP A 27 13.10 -3.90 8.04
N SER A 28 12.07 -4.06 8.89
CA SER A 28 10.76 -3.42 8.64
C SER A 28 10.87 -1.90 8.59
N MET A 29 11.69 -1.28 9.44
CA MET A 29 11.92 0.17 9.45
C MET A 29 12.70 0.65 8.21
N LEU A 30 13.75 -0.06 7.82
CA LEU A 30 14.57 0.29 6.66
C LEU A 30 13.81 0.11 5.35
N ILE A 31 13.01 -0.95 5.23
CA ILE A 31 12.19 -1.23 4.04
C ILE A 31 11.06 -0.22 3.93
N LYS A 32 10.31 0.04 5.01
CA LYS A 32 9.25 1.07 5.02
C LYS A 32 9.79 2.45 4.67
N SER A 33 10.95 2.84 5.23
CA SER A 33 11.59 4.12 4.93
C SER A 33 12.00 4.24 3.46
N ARG A 34 12.56 3.18 2.87
CA ARG A 34 13.02 3.17 1.48
C ARG A 34 11.86 3.12 0.49
N VAL A 35 10.88 2.23 0.70
CA VAL A 35 9.68 2.12 -0.14
C VAL A 35 8.87 3.42 -0.08
N TYR A 36 8.66 3.98 1.12
CA TYR A 36 7.97 5.26 1.27
C TYR A 36 8.71 6.41 0.58
N LYS A 37 10.04 6.51 0.73
CA LYS A 37 10.85 7.51 0.02
C LYS A 37 10.76 7.33 -1.50
N LEU A 38 10.82 6.09 -2.00
CA LEU A 38 10.73 5.79 -3.42
C LEU A 38 9.35 6.16 -3.98
N CYS A 39 8.27 5.74 -3.31
CA CYS A 39 6.90 6.08 -3.68
C CYS A 39 6.67 7.60 -3.66
N LYS A 40 7.24 8.32 -2.68
CA LYS A 40 7.17 9.78 -2.61
C LYS A 40 7.90 10.47 -3.77
N VAL A 41 9.12 10.03 -4.10
CA VAL A 41 9.90 10.56 -5.24
C VAL A 41 9.19 10.29 -6.57
N VAL A 42 8.65 9.08 -6.76
CA VAL A 42 7.89 8.73 -7.96
C VAL A 42 6.61 9.56 -8.08
N SER A 43 5.90 9.78 -6.97
CA SER A 43 4.69 10.62 -6.95
C SER A 43 4.98 12.08 -7.33
N ILE A 44 6.08 12.65 -6.83
CA ILE A 44 6.52 14.02 -7.16
C ILE A 44 6.87 14.15 -8.64
N ASN A 45 7.62 13.19 -9.20
CA ASN A 45 8.02 13.21 -10.60
C ASN A 45 6.84 13.06 -11.57
N ILE A 46 5.83 12.25 -11.21
CA ILE A 46 4.62 12.08 -12.03
C ILE A 46 3.74 13.34 -11.98
N ALA A 47 3.56 13.95 -10.80
CA ALA A 47 2.82 15.19 -10.65
C ALA A 47 3.45 16.36 -11.46
N GLY A 48 4.78 16.43 -11.50
CA GLY A 48 5.50 17.41 -12.33
C GLY A 48 5.28 17.23 -13.83
N LYS A 49 5.21 15.98 -14.31
CA LYS A 49 4.98 15.68 -15.74
C LYS A 49 3.55 16.00 -16.19
N ASN A 50 2.54 15.70 -15.37
CA ASN A 50 1.14 16.00 -15.71
C ASN A 50 0.89 17.52 -15.81
N ARG A 51 1.57 18.31 -14.99
CA ARG A 51 1.50 19.77 -15.02
C ARG A 51 2.15 20.38 -16.28
N ALA A 52 3.13 19.68 -16.86
CA ALA A 52 3.76 20.07 -18.12
C ALA A 52 2.86 19.76 -19.34
N SER A 53 2.07 18.68 -19.30
CA SER A 53 1.11 18.35 -20.36
C SER A 53 -0.13 19.25 -20.39
N GLU A 54 -0.50 19.84 -19.26
CA GLU A 54 -1.62 20.80 -19.17
C GLU A 54 -1.27 22.18 -19.77
N LEU A 55 0.00 22.46 -20.07
CA LEU A 55 0.48 23.75 -20.60
C LEU A 55 0.74 23.73 -22.12
N ALA A 56 0.45 22.62 -22.82
CA ALA A 56 0.58 22.53 -24.28
C ALA A 56 -0.75 22.92 -24.97
N PRO A 57 -0.75 23.79 -26.01
CA PRO A 57 -1.99 24.25 -26.63
C PRO A 57 -2.66 23.14 -27.45
N ALA A 58 -3.95 22.94 -27.20
CA ALA A 58 -4.81 21.98 -27.87
C ALA A 58 -5.35 22.52 -29.21
N HIS A 59 -5.15 21.78 -30.30
CA HIS A 59 -5.88 21.99 -31.55
C HIS A 59 -7.03 20.97 -31.69
N GLY A 60 -8.26 21.52 -31.65
CA GLY A 60 -9.47 21.16 -32.41
C GLY A 60 -9.89 19.69 -32.60
N SER A 61 -10.88 19.24 -31.84
CA SER A 61 -12.24 18.94 -32.35
C SER A 61 -13.11 18.43 -31.20
N GLY A 62 -14.29 19.03 -31.07
CA GLY A 62 -15.15 18.89 -29.89
C GLY A 62 -16.03 17.65 -29.94
N LEU A 63 -15.76 16.73 -29.03
CA LEU A 63 -16.75 15.87 -28.39
C LEU A 63 -16.39 15.85 -26.90
N SER A 64 -17.36 16.08 -26.01
CA SER A 64 -17.11 15.86 -24.59
C SER A 64 -16.84 14.37 -24.35
N GLY A 65 -15.98 14.04 -23.39
CA GLY A 65 -15.64 12.63 -23.09
C GLY A 65 -16.84 11.75 -22.78
N ALA A 66 -17.99 12.33 -22.39
CA ALA A 66 -19.24 11.62 -22.19
C ALA A 66 -19.94 11.25 -23.52
N GLN A 67 -19.92 12.12 -24.52
CA GLN A 67 -20.54 11.87 -25.84
C GLN A 67 -19.76 10.83 -26.66
N ALA A 68 -18.44 10.75 -26.46
CA ALA A 68 -17.61 9.70 -27.05
C ALA A 68 -17.91 8.31 -26.47
N VAL A 69 -18.42 8.24 -25.23
CA VAL A 69 -18.77 6.97 -24.57
C VAL A 69 -20.16 6.48 -25.00
N GLU A 70 -21.15 7.37 -25.15
CA GLU A 70 -22.47 6.98 -25.67
C GLU A 70 -22.41 6.54 -27.14
N ALA A 71 -21.68 7.25 -28.00
CA ALA A 71 -21.48 6.85 -29.40
C ALA A 71 -20.72 5.51 -29.55
N TYR A 72 -20.01 5.06 -28.52
CA TYR A 72 -19.27 3.81 -28.49
C TYR A 72 -20.10 2.61 -27.99
N LEU A 73 -21.18 2.88 -27.24
CA LEU A 73 -22.09 1.84 -26.73
C LEU A 73 -23.10 1.35 -27.78
N ASP A 74 -23.30 2.10 -28.87
CA ASP A 74 -24.24 1.78 -29.96
C ASP A 74 -23.60 1.06 -31.17
N CYS A 75 -22.32 0.68 -31.11
CA CYS A 75 -21.62 -0.01 -32.20
C CYS A 75 -21.59 -1.54 -31.98
N PRO A 76 -22.31 -2.35 -32.78
CA PRO A 76 -22.47 -3.78 -32.53
C PRO A 76 -21.29 -4.67 -32.95
N GLU A 77 -20.27 -4.14 -33.65
CA GLU A 77 -19.18 -4.97 -34.17
C GLU A 77 -17.82 -4.26 -34.05
N LEU A 78 -17.00 -4.63 -33.05
CA LEU A 78 -15.51 -4.56 -33.00
C LEU A 78 -15.00 -5.14 -31.65
N PRO A 79 -13.71 -5.54 -31.53
CA PRO A 79 -13.28 -6.63 -30.66
C PRO A 79 -13.07 -6.24 -29.18
N LEU A 80 -13.16 -7.29 -28.36
CA LEU A 80 -13.02 -7.35 -26.89
C LEU A 80 -11.91 -6.46 -26.29
N ASN A 81 -12.36 -5.43 -25.56
CA ASN A 81 -11.76 -4.85 -24.35
C ASN A 81 -10.39 -4.16 -24.47
N PRO A 82 -10.33 -2.87 -24.89
CA PRO A 82 -9.11 -2.04 -24.83
C PRO A 82 -8.50 -1.90 -23.42
N GLY A 83 -9.29 -2.11 -22.36
CA GLY A 83 -8.80 -2.18 -20.98
C GLY A 83 -7.86 -3.35 -20.73
N ALA A 84 -8.04 -4.48 -21.43
CA ALA A 84 -7.16 -5.64 -21.34
C ALA A 84 -5.78 -5.38 -21.98
N ALA A 85 -5.74 -4.65 -23.09
CA ALA A 85 -4.49 -4.28 -23.76
C ALA A 85 -3.66 -3.29 -22.93
N LEU A 86 -4.30 -2.24 -22.38
CA LEU A 86 -3.67 -1.30 -21.45
C LEU A 86 -3.21 -2.00 -20.15
N HIS A 87 -4.02 -2.92 -19.61
CA HIS A 87 -3.66 -3.71 -18.44
C HIS A 87 -2.44 -4.61 -18.70
N ASN A 88 -2.37 -5.29 -19.86
CA ASN A 88 -1.24 -6.13 -20.24
C ASN A 88 0.05 -5.33 -20.45
N LEU A 89 -0.05 -4.10 -20.94
CA LEU A 89 1.11 -3.22 -21.16
C LEU A 89 1.66 -2.66 -19.85
N TYR A 90 0.77 -2.24 -18.94
CA TYR A 90 1.14 -1.80 -17.59
C TYR A 90 1.72 -2.96 -16.78
N THR A 91 1.05 -4.11 -16.74
CA THR A 91 1.51 -5.28 -15.97
C THR A 91 2.86 -5.81 -16.44
N LYS A 92 3.18 -5.80 -17.75
CA LYS A 92 4.51 -6.21 -18.23
C LYS A 92 5.63 -5.25 -17.81
N LYS A 93 5.42 -3.94 -17.97
CA LYS A 93 6.42 -2.92 -17.56
C LYS A 93 6.58 -2.86 -16.05
N ASP A 94 5.47 -2.93 -15.31
CA ASP A 94 5.48 -2.95 -13.87
C ASP A 94 6.13 -4.23 -13.36
N LYS A 95 5.82 -5.41 -13.92
CA LYS A 95 6.49 -6.66 -13.55
C LYS A 95 8.00 -6.58 -13.73
N ALA A 96 8.49 -6.11 -14.88
CA ALA A 96 9.93 -5.98 -15.12
C ALA A 96 10.60 -4.97 -14.17
N LEU A 97 9.93 -3.85 -13.87
CA LEU A 97 10.38 -2.88 -12.86
C LEU A 97 10.39 -3.49 -11.45
N MET A 98 9.41 -4.34 -11.13
CA MET A 98 9.28 -4.98 -9.82
C MET A 98 10.35 -6.08 -9.65
N GLU A 99 10.64 -6.83 -10.71
CA GLU A 99 11.68 -7.86 -10.74
C GLU A 99 13.08 -7.24 -10.59
N SER A 100 13.36 -6.10 -11.24
CA SER A 100 14.64 -5.40 -11.09
C SER A 100 14.85 -4.77 -9.71
N LEU A 101 13.78 -4.39 -9.01
CA LEU A 101 13.85 -3.91 -7.62
C LEU A 101 14.13 -5.03 -6.60
N ILE A 102 13.96 -6.30 -6.97
CA ILE A 102 14.16 -7.47 -6.12
C ILE A 102 15.58 -8.06 -6.26
N GLU A 103 16.27 -7.83 -7.39
CA GLU A 103 17.62 -8.39 -7.65
C GLU A 103 18.75 -8.01 -6.67
N PRO A 104 18.82 -6.81 -6.05
CA PRO A 104 20.01 -6.41 -5.27
C PRO A 104 20.27 -7.19 -3.97
N PHE A 105 19.46 -8.20 -3.63
CA PHE A 105 19.51 -8.87 -2.33
C PHE A 105 20.36 -10.15 -2.29
N GLY A 106 20.98 -10.56 -3.40
CA GLY A 106 21.90 -11.69 -3.46
C GLY A 106 23.14 -11.58 -2.56
N THR A 107 23.43 -10.39 -2.01
CA THR A 107 24.55 -10.15 -1.09
C THR A 107 24.32 -10.58 0.35
N ILE A 108 23.10 -11.03 0.72
CA ILE A 108 22.76 -11.42 2.11
C ILE A 108 23.25 -12.83 2.47
N TYR A 109 23.66 -13.66 1.51
CA TYR A 109 24.06 -15.06 1.78
C TYR A 109 25.26 -15.21 2.73
N SER A 110 26.13 -14.20 2.83
CA SER A 110 27.31 -14.24 3.69
C SER A 110 27.03 -13.98 5.19
N SER A 111 25.82 -13.57 5.56
CA SER A 111 25.46 -13.25 6.95
C SER A 111 24.51 -14.26 7.61
N LEU A 112 24.27 -15.42 7.00
CA LEU A 112 23.36 -16.44 7.54
C LEU A 112 24.02 -17.25 8.69
N PRO A 113 23.25 -17.65 9.72
CA PRO A 113 23.78 -18.44 10.84
C PRO A 113 24.31 -19.81 10.38
N PRO A 114 25.40 -20.31 10.98
CA PRO A 114 25.87 -21.67 10.74
C PRO A 114 24.80 -22.71 11.16
N GLY A 115 24.64 -23.77 10.36
CA GLY A 115 23.69 -24.85 10.63
C GLY A 115 22.33 -24.72 9.91
N MET A 116 22.10 -23.66 9.14
CA MET A 116 20.91 -23.57 8.28
C MET A 116 21.05 -24.48 7.06
N THR A 117 20.09 -25.41 6.89
CA THR A 117 20.07 -26.28 5.69
C THR A 117 19.63 -25.49 4.45
N SER A 118 20.00 -25.97 3.27
CA SER A 118 19.58 -25.38 1.98
C SER A 118 18.05 -25.23 1.88
N ASN A 119 17.28 -26.19 2.41
CA ASN A 119 15.82 -26.13 2.45
C ASN A 119 15.28 -25.04 3.37
N MET A 120 15.91 -24.81 4.53
CA MET A 120 15.53 -23.74 5.45
C MET A 120 15.80 -22.36 4.84
N ILE A 121 16.95 -22.22 4.16
CA ILE A 121 17.33 -21.00 3.45
C ILE A 121 16.33 -20.73 2.31
N ALA A 122 16.00 -21.73 1.49
CA ALA A 122 15.04 -21.60 0.41
C ALA A 122 13.63 -21.24 0.93
N SER A 123 13.17 -21.87 2.01
CA SER A 123 11.88 -21.55 2.65
C SER A 123 11.86 -20.12 3.20
N LEU A 124 12.93 -19.69 3.87
CA LEU A 124 13.06 -18.34 4.39
C LEU A 124 13.06 -17.31 3.26
N TRP A 125 13.81 -17.55 2.18
CA TRP A 125 13.83 -16.69 0.99
C TRP A 125 12.47 -16.61 0.32
N GLY A 126 11.74 -17.73 0.23
CA GLY A 126 10.36 -17.76 -0.26
C GLY A 126 9.48 -16.79 0.52
N ARG A 127 9.49 -16.89 1.86
CA ARG A 127 8.71 -16.00 2.74
C ARG A 127 9.15 -14.54 2.67
N ILE A 128 10.46 -14.26 2.60
CA ILE A 128 10.98 -12.90 2.46
C ILE A 128 10.54 -12.30 1.12
N LYS A 129 10.61 -13.07 0.04
CA LYS A 129 10.17 -12.64 -1.30
C LYS A 129 8.68 -12.36 -1.31
N GLU A 130 7.86 -13.27 -0.79
CA GLU A 130 6.40 -13.13 -0.67
C GLU A 130 6.01 -11.89 0.13
N ARG A 131 6.62 -11.68 1.30
CA ARG A 131 6.34 -10.51 2.15
C ARG A 131 6.73 -9.20 1.48
N LYS A 132 7.91 -9.14 0.85
CA LYS A 132 8.34 -7.96 0.08
C LYS A 132 7.41 -7.67 -1.08
N THR A 133 6.91 -8.70 -1.76
CA THR A 133 5.89 -8.50 -2.80
C THR A 133 4.58 -7.97 -2.23
N ALA A 134 4.13 -8.41 -1.05
CA ALA A 134 2.93 -7.90 -0.41
C ALA A 134 3.04 -6.40 -0.06
N GLU A 135 4.16 -5.98 0.54
CA GLU A 135 4.42 -4.57 0.86
C GLU A 135 4.45 -3.69 -0.40
N LEU A 136 5.04 -4.20 -1.48
CA LEU A 136 5.13 -3.51 -2.75
C LEU A 136 3.74 -3.32 -3.41
N TYR A 137 2.91 -4.37 -3.42
CA TYR A 137 1.52 -4.25 -3.87
C TYR A 137 0.70 -3.31 -2.97
N THR A 138 0.95 -3.31 -1.66
CA THR A 138 0.33 -2.36 -0.73
C THR A 138 0.67 -0.92 -1.10
N GLY A 139 1.96 -0.64 -1.34
CA GLY A 139 2.44 0.66 -1.78
C GLY A 139 1.84 1.12 -3.12
N LEU A 140 1.74 0.22 -4.10
CA LEU A 140 1.06 0.51 -5.38
C LEU A 140 -0.43 0.82 -5.18
N GLY A 141 -1.11 0.07 -4.31
CA GLY A 141 -2.51 0.35 -3.96
C GLY A 141 -2.71 1.78 -3.44
N TRP A 142 -1.83 2.23 -2.55
CA TRP A 142 -1.85 3.61 -2.04
C TRP A 142 -1.54 4.66 -3.10
N LEU A 143 -0.60 4.38 -4.00
CA LEU A 143 -0.26 5.25 -5.13
C LEU A 143 -1.49 5.47 -6.03
N TYR A 144 -2.16 4.38 -6.42
CA TYR A 144 -3.36 4.46 -7.25
C TYR A 144 -4.52 5.19 -6.56
N LEU A 145 -4.78 4.93 -5.27
CA LEU A 145 -5.80 5.70 -4.52
C LEU A 145 -5.48 7.19 -4.41
N THR A 146 -4.20 7.55 -4.40
CA THR A 146 -3.80 8.97 -4.36
C THR A 146 -4.06 9.65 -5.70
N ARG A 147 -3.82 8.96 -6.82
CA ARG A 147 -4.10 9.46 -8.18
C ARG A 147 -5.59 9.59 -8.46
N ALA A 148 -6.39 8.65 -7.93
CA ALA A 148 -7.85 8.64 -8.04
C ALA A 148 -8.56 9.88 -7.49
N LYS A 149 -7.85 10.81 -6.84
CA LYS A 149 -8.39 12.13 -6.47
C LYS A 149 -8.60 13.06 -7.68
N GLY A 150 -8.04 12.74 -8.85
CA GLY A 150 -8.12 13.51 -10.10
C GLY A 150 -9.32 13.18 -11.01
N THR A 151 -9.16 13.38 -12.31
CA THR A 151 -10.20 13.28 -13.36
C THR A 151 -10.51 11.86 -13.84
N ILE A 152 -9.64 10.85 -13.64
CA ILE A 152 -9.84 9.47 -14.13
C ILE A 152 -10.04 8.49 -12.97
N LYS A 153 -11.08 8.73 -12.17
CA LYS A 153 -11.24 8.08 -10.86
C LYS A 153 -11.40 6.57 -10.94
N ASP A 154 -12.22 6.06 -11.86
CA ASP A 154 -12.70 4.68 -11.78
C ASP A 154 -11.61 3.63 -12.06
N MET A 155 -10.77 3.88 -13.07
CA MET A 155 -9.69 2.96 -13.42
C MET A 155 -8.62 2.89 -12.31
N GLU A 156 -8.31 4.02 -11.69
CA GLU A 156 -7.30 4.11 -10.64
C GLU A 156 -7.80 3.47 -9.34
N ILE A 157 -9.08 3.69 -9.00
CA ILE A 157 -9.74 3.00 -7.88
C ILE A 157 -9.73 1.48 -8.11
N TYR A 158 -10.05 1.03 -9.33
CA TYR A 158 -10.03 -0.39 -9.68
C TYR A 158 -8.64 -1.02 -9.55
N LEU A 159 -7.61 -0.37 -10.08
CA LEU A 159 -6.22 -0.83 -9.96
C LEU A 159 -5.77 -0.88 -8.50
N ALA A 160 -6.14 0.11 -7.69
CA ALA A 160 -5.87 0.09 -6.25
C ALA A 160 -6.47 -1.14 -5.56
N GLY A 161 -7.75 -1.44 -5.85
CA GLY A 161 -8.42 -2.62 -5.32
C GLY A 161 -7.69 -3.91 -5.69
N LYS A 162 -7.28 -4.07 -6.95
CA LYS A 162 -6.47 -5.22 -7.39
C LYS A 162 -5.16 -5.34 -6.62
N CYS A 163 -4.44 -4.24 -6.44
CA CYS A 163 -3.18 -4.23 -5.70
C CYS A 163 -3.38 -4.66 -4.25
N PHE A 164 -4.36 -4.12 -3.53
CA PHE A 164 -4.59 -4.49 -2.13
C PHE A 164 -5.08 -5.94 -1.98
N LEU A 165 -5.95 -6.42 -2.87
CA LEU A 165 -6.38 -7.82 -2.85
C LEU A 165 -5.20 -8.77 -3.11
N ARG A 166 -4.32 -8.42 -4.06
CA ARG A 166 -3.11 -9.20 -4.30
C ARG A 166 -2.14 -9.17 -3.11
N ALA A 167 -2.01 -8.02 -2.45
CA ALA A 167 -1.23 -7.92 -1.22
C ALA A 167 -1.81 -8.83 -0.12
N LEU A 168 -3.14 -8.89 0.01
CA LEU A 168 -3.83 -9.74 0.98
C LEU A 168 -3.65 -11.25 0.71
N GLU A 169 -3.60 -11.64 -0.56
CA GLU A 169 -3.29 -13.03 -0.95
C GLU A 169 -1.88 -13.46 -0.52
N LEU A 170 -0.93 -12.53 -0.58
CA LEU A 170 0.48 -12.75 -0.23
C LEU A 170 0.74 -12.63 1.27
N ASP A 171 0.06 -11.70 1.95
CA ASP A 171 0.12 -11.51 3.39
C ASP A 171 -1.29 -11.27 3.96
N LYS A 172 -1.85 -12.31 4.58
CA LYS A 172 -3.21 -12.29 5.13
C LYS A 172 -3.36 -11.37 6.35
N GLY A 173 -2.26 -10.93 6.97
CA GLY A 173 -2.25 -10.33 8.30
C GLY A 173 -1.85 -8.85 8.37
N GLY A 174 -1.50 -8.22 7.24
CA GLY A 174 -1.03 -6.84 7.25
C GLY A 174 -2.14 -5.83 7.60
N PHE A 175 -2.09 -5.22 8.78
CA PHE A 175 -3.02 -4.14 9.18
C PHE A 175 -3.10 -3.04 8.11
N GLU A 176 -1.97 -2.68 7.50
CA GLU A 176 -1.89 -1.69 6.41
C GLU A 176 -2.60 -2.12 5.12
N ILE A 177 -2.61 -3.43 4.82
CA ILE A 177 -3.34 -3.98 3.68
C ILE A 177 -4.84 -3.82 3.94
N TRP A 178 -5.30 -4.21 5.13
CA TRP A 178 -6.70 -4.11 5.53
C TRP A 178 -7.20 -2.66 5.54
N THR A 179 -6.41 -1.70 6.04
CA THR A 179 -6.77 -0.27 5.98
C THR A 179 -6.84 0.24 4.53
N GLY A 180 -5.93 -0.22 3.66
CA GLY A 180 -5.99 0.04 2.22
C GLY A 180 -7.28 -0.47 1.56
N ILE A 181 -7.68 -1.70 1.86
CA ILE A 181 -8.93 -2.31 1.35
C ILE A 181 -10.16 -1.56 1.86
N VAL A 182 -10.19 -1.18 3.14
CA VAL A 182 -11.29 -0.37 3.70
C VAL A 182 -11.41 0.93 2.93
N LYS A 183 -10.30 1.64 2.75
CA LYS A 183 -10.30 2.92 2.03
C LYS A 183 -10.72 2.77 0.58
N TYR A 184 -10.27 1.72 -0.11
CA TYR A 184 -10.77 1.35 -1.43
C TYR A 184 -12.30 1.22 -1.42
N TYR A 185 -12.87 0.42 -0.51
CA TYR A 185 -14.32 0.26 -0.43
C TYR A 185 -15.08 1.54 -0.07
N LEU A 186 -14.51 2.41 0.76
CA LEU A 186 -15.10 3.71 1.08
C LEU A 186 -15.18 4.59 -0.17
N ILE A 187 -14.09 4.66 -0.94
CA ILE A 187 -14.01 5.49 -2.16
C ILE A 187 -14.89 4.92 -3.29
N SER A 188 -14.99 3.59 -3.41
CA SER A 188 -15.87 2.92 -4.38
C SER A 188 -17.36 2.91 -4.00
N GLY A 189 -17.78 3.58 -2.90
CA GLY A 189 -19.18 3.59 -2.46
C GLY A 189 -19.68 2.27 -1.84
N HIS A 190 -18.80 1.30 -1.59
CA HIS A 190 -19.13 0.00 -1.01
C HIS A 190 -19.19 0.04 0.53
N HIS A 191 -19.96 0.98 1.08
CA HIS A 191 -20.01 1.32 2.51
C HIS A 191 -20.30 0.10 3.43
N LYS A 192 -21.21 -0.80 3.04
CA LYS A 192 -21.51 -2.02 3.83
C LYS A 192 -20.31 -2.98 3.94
N ARG A 193 -19.45 -3.05 2.91
CA ARG A 193 -18.23 -3.87 2.95
C ARG A 193 -17.17 -3.20 3.82
N ALA A 194 -16.99 -1.89 3.66
CA ALA A 194 -16.09 -1.10 4.50
C ALA A 194 -16.43 -1.22 5.99
N ALA A 195 -17.71 -1.09 6.36
CA ALA A 195 -18.17 -1.21 7.75
C ALA A 195 -17.81 -2.56 8.39
N ARG A 196 -17.96 -3.67 7.67
CA ARG A 196 -17.57 -5.00 8.17
C ARG A 196 -16.08 -5.12 8.41
N LEU A 197 -15.26 -4.55 7.52
CA LEU A 197 -13.81 -4.56 7.68
C LEU A 197 -13.33 -3.62 8.80
N LEU A 198 -14.00 -2.48 9.00
CA LEU A 198 -13.73 -1.59 10.12
C LEU A 198 -13.93 -2.29 11.47
N LYS A 199 -15.00 -3.10 11.62
CA LYS A 199 -15.21 -3.90 12.82
C LYS A 199 -14.06 -4.88 13.06
N LYS A 200 -13.60 -5.58 12.02
CA LYS A 200 -12.42 -6.47 12.11
C LYS A 200 -11.15 -5.72 12.49
N LEU A 201 -10.91 -4.54 11.92
CA LEU A 201 -9.76 -3.72 12.28
C LEU A 201 -9.81 -3.26 13.74
N GLN A 202 -11.00 -2.95 14.26
CA GLN A 202 -11.23 -2.61 15.67
C GLN A 202 -10.86 -3.76 16.60
N GLU A 203 -11.17 -4.99 16.23
CA GLU A 203 -10.78 -6.19 17.01
C GLU A 203 -9.24 -6.38 17.02
N ILE A 204 -8.56 -6.04 15.93
CA ILE A 204 -7.10 -6.25 15.80
C ILE A 204 -6.30 -5.13 16.48
N ARG A 205 -6.70 -3.85 16.30
CA ARG A 205 -6.03 -2.68 16.89
C ARG A 205 -7.04 -1.59 17.26
N PRO A 206 -7.68 -1.69 18.44
CA PRO A 206 -8.78 -0.80 18.80
C PRO A 206 -8.41 0.68 18.95
N HIS A 207 -7.14 0.99 19.20
CA HIS A 207 -6.63 2.35 19.43
C HIS A 207 -5.68 2.82 18.32
N SER A 208 -5.79 2.29 17.11
CA SER A 208 -5.00 2.78 15.98
C SER A 208 -5.55 4.12 15.48
N ILE A 209 -4.67 5.11 15.34
CA ILE A 209 -4.99 6.43 14.77
C ILE A 209 -5.52 6.26 13.33
N GLU A 210 -4.92 5.35 12.56
CA GLU A 210 -5.37 5.05 11.20
C GLU A 210 -6.79 4.48 11.18
N LEU A 211 -7.14 3.62 12.14
CA LEU A 211 -8.50 3.10 12.28
C LEU A 211 -9.50 4.21 12.63
N GLN A 212 -9.18 5.05 13.62
CA GLN A 212 -10.02 6.18 14.02
C GLN A 212 -10.28 7.11 12.83
N HIS A 213 -9.24 7.42 12.07
CA HIS A 213 -9.37 8.22 10.86
C HIS A 213 -10.29 7.57 9.80
N LEU A 214 -10.19 6.26 9.58
CA LEU A 214 -11.09 5.56 8.65
C LEU A 214 -12.55 5.52 9.15
N GLN A 215 -12.78 5.44 10.47
CA GLN A 215 -14.12 5.51 11.06
C GLN A 215 -14.73 6.91 10.89
N VAL A 216 -13.94 7.97 11.08
CA VAL A 216 -14.36 9.35 10.80
C VAL A 216 -14.73 9.51 9.33
N GLN A 217 -13.88 9.02 8.41
CA GLN A 217 -14.16 9.05 6.98
C GLN A 217 -15.45 8.29 6.63
N TYR A 218 -15.66 7.12 7.23
CA TYR A 218 -16.88 6.34 7.05
C TYR A 218 -18.11 7.12 7.50
N ALA A 219 -18.12 7.65 8.72
CA ALA A 219 -19.24 8.43 9.26
C ALA A 219 -19.54 9.67 8.39
N PHE A 220 -18.50 10.39 7.96
CA PHE A 220 -18.63 11.53 7.05
C PHE A 220 -19.27 11.13 5.72
N LEU A 221 -18.86 10.00 5.11
CA LEU A 221 -19.43 9.49 3.87
C LEU A 221 -20.87 8.97 4.03
N GLN A 222 -21.29 8.62 5.25
CA GLN A 222 -22.70 8.30 5.54
C GLN A 222 -23.55 9.56 5.80
N GLY A 223 -22.94 10.75 5.86
CA GLY A 223 -23.63 11.97 6.26
C GLY A 223 -23.87 12.10 7.77
N ASP A 224 -23.32 11.19 8.59
CA ASP A 224 -23.40 11.25 10.05
C ASP A 224 -22.28 12.14 10.62
N TYR A 225 -22.42 13.45 10.40
CA TYR A 225 -21.43 14.43 10.85
C TYR A 225 -21.31 14.47 12.38
N HIS A 226 -22.39 14.17 13.10
CA HIS A 226 -22.37 14.13 14.56
C HIS A 226 -21.46 13.00 15.06
N GLN A 227 -21.62 11.79 14.54
CA GLN A 227 -20.74 10.66 14.86
C GLN A 227 -19.28 10.96 14.46
N ALA A 228 -19.05 11.51 13.27
CA ALA A 228 -17.71 11.91 12.83
C ALA A 228 -17.05 12.90 13.82
N MET A 229 -17.79 13.90 14.30
CA MET A 229 -17.29 14.85 15.30
C MET A 229 -17.01 14.21 16.67
N GLN A 230 -17.84 13.27 17.11
CA GLN A 230 -17.60 12.52 18.35
C GLN A 230 -16.32 11.68 18.24
N LEU A 231 -16.13 10.98 17.12
CA LEU A 231 -14.93 10.19 16.86
C LEU A 231 -13.67 11.06 16.85
N LEU A 232 -13.72 12.24 16.22
CA LEU A 232 -12.60 13.19 16.22
C LEU A 232 -12.26 13.70 17.63
N ARG A 233 -13.27 14.02 18.45
CA ARG A 233 -13.05 14.43 19.84
C ARG A 233 -12.42 13.31 20.67
N SER A 234 -12.91 12.07 20.52
CA SER A 234 -12.32 10.91 21.19
C SER A 234 -10.86 10.70 20.77
N ALA A 235 -10.58 10.76 19.47
CA ALA A 235 -9.21 10.62 18.96
C ALA A 235 -8.27 11.72 19.48
N HIS A 236 -8.77 12.96 19.60
CA HIS A 236 -8.03 14.07 20.18
C HIS A 236 -7.72 13.85 21.66
N GLN A 237 -8.71 13.44 22.46
CA GLN A 237 -8.52 13.13 23.88
C GLN A 237 -7.55 11.97 24.12
N ASP A 238 -7.61 10.93 23.28
CA ASP A 238 -6.67 9.81 23.34
C ASP A 238 -5.24 10.28 23.04
N ALA A 239 -5.06 11.18 22.07
CA ALA A 239 -3.77 11.78 21.76
C ALA A 239 -3.24 12.66 22.90
N GLU A 240 -4.09 13.48 23.53
CA GLU A 240 -3.71 14.29 24.69
C GLU A 240 -3.29 13.42 25.88
N ARG A 241 -4.04 12.36 26.19
CA ARG A 241 -3.67 11.38 27.22
C ARG A 241 -2.32 10.74 26.93
N PHE A 242 -2.11 10.31 25.69
CA PHE A 242 -0.83 9.75 25.27
C PHE A 242 0.31 10.74 25.53
N LEU A 243 0.18 11.99 25.09
CA LEU A 243 1.21 13.02 25.29
C LEU A 243 1.47 13.33 26.77
N SER A 244 0.43 13.37 27.60
CA SER A 244 0.56 13.65 29.04
C SER A 244 1.35 12.58 29.81
N HIS A 245 1.49 11.37 29.26
CA HIS A 245 2.32 10.33 29.86
C HIS A 245 3.80 10.43 29.50
N TYR A 246 4.17 11.22 28.49
CA TYR A 246 5.55 11.36 28.02
C TYR A 246 6.24 12.66 28.44
N LEU A 247 5.46 13.66 28.89
CA LEU A 247 5.94 14.94 29.40
C LEU A 247 6.03 14.90 30.93
#